data_AF-A0A240EH81-F1
#
_entry.id   AF-A0A240EH81-F1
#
_cell.length_a   1.000
_cell.length_b   1.000
_cell.length_c   1.000
_cell.angle_alpha   90.00
_cell.angle_beta   90.00
_cell.angle_gamma   90.00
#
_symmetry.space_group_name_H-M   'P 1'
#
loop_
_entity.id
_entity.type
_entity.pdbx_description
1 polymer ?
#
loop_
_entity_poly.entity_id
_entity_poly.type
_entity_poly.pdbx_seq_one_letter_code
_entity_poly.pdbx_strand_id
1 'polypeptide(L)'
;MAEKGSDGFYKGPVAAAIVNAVQKEAVNNPGKLSLTDLANYQVKNRQAVCAPYKQYDVCGMGPPSSGALTLGQILMLTEPFKLHELGSNNPTSWQILADASRLAFADRGLYMADSDFFNVPVKGLLNPEYISARSKLITPNEALQTASAGSPPMKTAAQLAQDRAIELPSTSHFNIVDSQGNVISMTSSIENVFGSRLMAAGFLLNNELTDFSFVANRDGKPVANRVEDNKRPRSSMAPTIVMQDNKPYLAIGSPGGSRIIGYVAQSIIAHIDWGMDIQQAIDQPRMINRFGTMDVEINTPLADYAQQFEAMGYSVDKRDLNSGLHAIRITDAGLEGAADPRREGVAIGK
;
A
#
# COMPACT_ATOMS: atom_id res chain seq x y z
N MET A 1 6.11 26.82 -14.72
CA MET A 1 6.68 25.49 -14.40
C MET A 1 7.65 25.05 -15.50
N ALA A 2 7.24 24.92 -16.76
CA ALA A 2 8.14 24.50 -17.85
C ALA A 2 9.44 25.34 -17.95
N GLU A 3 9.36 26.67 -17.90
CA GLU A 3 10.54 27.55 -18.01
C GLU A 3 11.37 27.67 -16.73
N LYS A 4 10.74 27.53 -15.56
CA LYS A 4 11.35 27.82 -14.24
C LYS A 4 11.61 26.57 -13.40
N GLY A 5 11.42 25.39 -13.97
CA GLY A 5 11.45 24.11 -13.25
C GLY A 5 10.53 24.11 -12.02
N SER A 6 10.98 23.45 -10.95
CA SER A 6 10.26 23.33 -9.67
C SER A 6 10.01 24.68 -8.98
N ASP A 7 10.92 25.65 -9.15
CA ASP A 7 10.77 26.99 -8.58
C ASP A 7 9.52 27.70 -9.11
N GLY A 8 9.09 27.38 -10.33
CA GLY A 8 7.84 27.89 -10.89
C GLY A 8 6.56 27.37 -10.21
N PHE A 9 6.66 26.33 -9.37
CA PHE A 9 5.57 25.78 -8.57
C PHE A 9 5.69 26.20 -7.09
N TYR A 10 6.87 25.97 -6.50
CA TYR A 10 7.12 26.19 -5.07
C TYR A 10 7.32 27.66 -4.68
N LYS A 11 7.53 28.55 -5.66
CA LYS A 11 7.73 29.99 -5.44
C LYS A 11 6.86 30.81 -6.40
N GLY A 12 6.57 32.06 -6.02
CA GLY A 12 5.88 33.01 -6.89
C GLY A 12 4.36 32.81 -7.01
N PRO A 13 3.74 33.15 -8.17
CA PRO A 13 2.28 33.23 -8.29
C PRO A 13 1.52 31.93 -8.02
N VAL A 14 2.08 30.76 -8.41
CA VAL A 14 1.44 29.46 -8.17
C VAL A 14 1.41 29.15 -6.68
N ALA A 15 2.53 29.31 -5.98
CA ALA A 15 2.60 29.15 -4.53
C ALA A 15 1.63 30.10 -3.79
N ALA A 16 1.54 31.35 -4.22
CA ALA A 16 0.60 32.33 -3.66
C ALA A 16 -0.87 31.93 -3.88
N ALA A 17 -1.21 31.40 -5.05
CA ALA A 17 -2.56 30.91 -5.34
C ALA A 17 -2.92 29.71 -4.43
N ILE A 18 -2.00 28.76 -4.23
CA ILE A 18 -2.21 27.61 -3.34
C ILE A 18 -2.47 28.09 -1.90
N VAL A 19 -1.61 28.97 -1.37
CA VAL A 19 -1.77 29.52 -0.01
C VAL A 19 -3.07 30.28 0.14
N ASN A 20 -3.46 31.07 -0.86
CA ASN A 20 -4.73 31.80 -0.86
C ASN A 20 -5.93 30.84 -0.80
N ALA A 21 -5.95 29.81 -1.65
CA ALA A 21 -7.02 28.81 -1.67
C ALA A 21 -7.16 28.11 -0.31
N VAL A 22 -6.03 27.70 0.30
CA VAL A 22 -6.02 27.01 1.60
C VAL A 22 -6.43 27.92 2.76
N GLN A 23 -5.98 29.17 2.79
CA GLN A 23 -6.22 30.07 3.94
C GLN A 23 -7.52 30.85 3.85
N LYS A 24 -8.01 31.18 2.64
CA LYS A 24 -9.12 32.13 2.45
C LYS A 24 -10.32 31.56 1.73
N GLU A 25 -10.14 30.64 0.79
CA GLU A 25 -11.27 30.07 0.02
C GLU A 25 -11.91 28.88 0.75
N ALA A 26 -11.18 28.22 1.65
CA ALA A 26 -11.71 27.19 2.52
C ALA A 26 -12.65 27.78 3.60
N VAL A 27 -13.95 27.83 3.30
CA VAL A 27 -14.99 28.49 4.13
C VAL A 27 -15.11 27.91 5.55
N ASN A 28 -15.09 26.58 5.68
CA ASN A 28 -15.41 25.90 6.95
C ASN A 28 -14.18 25.45 7.76
N ASN A 29 -12.99 25.44 7.15
CA ASN A 29 -11.77 24.95 7.79
C ASN A 29 -10.51 25.54 7.11
N PRO A 30 -10.24 26.84 7.29
CA PRO A 30 -9.06 27.47 6.72
C PRO A 30 -7.77 26.83 7.26
N GLY A 31 -6.90 26.38 6.35
CA GLY A 31 -5.63 25.78 6.70
C GLY A 31 -4.57 26.81 7.08
N LYS A 32 -3.40 26.33 7.52
CA LYS A 32 -2.28 27.19 7.96
C LYS A 32 -1.09 27.20 6.99
N LEU A 33 -1.21 26.56 5.83
CA LEU A 33 -0.15 26.46 4.83
C LEU A 33 0.38 27.86 4.46
N SER A 34 1.68 28.07 4.54
CA SER A 34 2.35 29.33 4.24
C SER A 34 3.23 29.24 2.98
N LEU A 35 3.65 30.39 2.46
CA LEU A 35 4.63 30.45 1.37
C LEU A 35 5.98 29.87 1.80
N THR A 36 6.33 30.01 3.08
CA THR A 36 7.56 29.46 3.66
C THR A 36 7.53 27.93 3.65
N ASP A 37 6.38 27.31 3.94
CA ASP A 37 6.23 25.85 3.89
C ASP A 37 6.47 25.31 2.47
N LEU A 38 5.92 25.99 1.45
CA LEU A 38 6.13 25.63 0.04
C LEU A 38 7.59 25.85 -0.39
N ALA A 39 8.17 27.00 -0.06
CA ALA A 39 9.53 27.37 -0.45
C ALA A 39 10.60 26.46 0.19
N ASN A 40 10.32 25.93 1.38
CA ASN A 40 11.24 25.06 2.12
C ASN A 40 11.07 23.56 1.80
N TYR A 41 10.03 23.18 1.05
CA TYR A 41 9.78 21.78 0.73
C TYR A 41 10.87 21.21 -0.18
N GLN A 42 11.36 20.02 0.17
CA GLN A 42 12.26 19.23 -0.67
C GLN A 42 11.82 17.77 -0.73
N VAL A 43 11.84 17.20 -1.93
CA VAL A 43 11.67 15.75 -2.13
C VAL A 43 12.84 15.02 -1.50
N LYS A 44 12.58 13.86 -0.87
CA LYS A 44 13.63 13.03 -0.27
C LYS A 44 13.81 11.76 -1.08
N ASN A 45 15.06 11.50 -1.50
CA ASN A 45 15.44 10.18 -1.98
C ASN A 45 15.61 9.24 -0.76
N ARG A 46 15.00 8.06 -0.82
CA ARG A 46 15.03 7.07 0.26
C ARG A 46 15.39 5.70 -0.31
N GLN A 47 16.14 4.94 0.48
CA GLN A 47 16.40 3.54 0.16
C GLN A 47 15.10 2.75 0.18
N ALA A 48 14.97 1.81 -0.75
CA ALA A 48 13.84 0.89 -0.80
C ALA A 48 13.85 -0.04 0.42
N VAL A 49 12.66 -0.49 0.81
CA VAL A 49 12.49 -1.64 1.71
C VAL A 49 12.24 -2.86 0.85
N CYS A 50 13.04 -3.89 1.05
CA CYS A 50 12.93 -5.17 0.35
C CYS A 50 12.60 -6.27 1.36
N ALA A 51 11.67 -7.14 0.99
CA ALA A 51 11.37 -8.35 1.74
C ALA A 51 11.66 -9.58 0.85
N PRO A 52 12.32 -10.61 1.39
CA PRO A 52 12.53 -11.85 0.65
C PRO A 52 11.19 -12.56 0.47
N TYR A 53 10.99 -13.16 -0.71
CA TYR A 53 9.86 -14.02 -1.00
C TYR A 53 10.30 -15.11 -1.97
N LYS A 54 10.57 -16.32 -1.45
CA LYS A 54 11.21 -17.42 -2.18
C LYS A 54 12.54 -16.95 -2.81
N GLN A 55 12.73 -17.11 -4.13
CA GLN A 55 13.91 -16.65 -4.87
C GLN A 55 13.89 -15.15 -5.22
N TYR A 56 12.90 -14.39 -4.77
CA TYR A 56 12.71 -12.99 -5.15
C TYR A 56 12.95 -12.03 -3.98
N ASP A 57 13.36 -10.81 -4.31
CA ASP A 57 13.31 -9.66 -3.40
C ASP A 57 12.20 -8.71 -3.84
N VAL A 58 11.19 -8.52 -2.99
CA VAL A 58 10.05 -7.64 -3.27
C VAL A 58 10.34 -6.27 -2.66
N CYS A 59 10.73 -5.32 -3.50
CA CYS A 59 11.22 -4.01 -3.10
C CYS A 59 10.22 -2.89 -3.40
N GLY A 60 10.14 -1.89 -2.51
CA GLY A 60 9.33 -0.70 -2.76
C GLY A 60 9.58 0.42 -1.76
N MET A 61 8.65 1.38 -1.72
CA MET A 61 8.74 2.54 -0.83
C MET A 61 8.56 2.15 0.64
N GLY A 62 9.58 2.39 1.47
CA GLY A 62 9.51 2.31 2.93
C GLY A 62 8.89 3.54 3.59
N PRO A 63 9.01 3.67 4.93
CA PRO A 63 8.58 4.85 5.68
C PRO A 63 8.96 6.19 5.01
N PRO A 64 8.01 7.15 4.85
CA PRO A 64 6.71 7.24 5.51
C PRO A 64 5.60 6.35 4.93
N SER A 65 5.83 5.67 3.80
CA SER A 65 4.87 4.67 3.33
C SER A 65 4.90 3.43 4.20
N SER A 66 3.73 2.83 4.34
CA SER A 66 3.58 1.47 4.86
C SER A 66 3.62 0.41 3.76
N GLY A 67 3.50 0.80 2.50
CA GLY A 67 3.22 -0.10 1.37
C GLY A 67 4.17 -1.29 1.27
N ALA A 68 5.46 -1.05 1.04
CA ALA A 68 6.43 -2.13 0.84
C ALA A 68 6.64 -2.99 2.09
N LEU A 69 6.59 -2.38 3.27
CA LEU A 69 6.81 -3.09 4.53
C LEU A 69 5.64 -4.01 4.87
N THR A 70 4.40 -3.53 4.76
CA THR A 70 3.20 -4.36 4.96
C THR A 70 3.08 -5.42 3.86
N LEU A 71 3.34 -5.07 2.59
CA LEU A 71 3.36 -6.04 1.48
C LEU A 71 4.36 -7.18 1.77
N GLY A 72 5.59 -6.83 2.14
CA GLY A 72 6.62 -7.80 2.48
C GLY A 72 6.20 -8.71 3.64
N GLN A 73 5.62 -8.14 4.70
CA GLN A 73 5.09 -8.94 5.80
C GLN A 73 4.02 -9.94 5.34
N ILE A 74 3.07 -9.52 4.49
CA ILE A 74 2.02 -10.41 3.97
C ILE A 74 2.67 -11.59 3.25
N LEU A 75 3.59 -11.33 2.32
CA LEU A 75 4.26 -12.36 1.53
C LEU A 75 5.07 -13.32 2.41
N MET A 76 5.84 -12.82 3.37
CA MET A 76 6.63 -13.70 4.24
C MET A 76 5.75 -14.50 5.22
N LEU A 77 4.59 -13.96 5.64
CA LEU A 77 3.66 -14.67 6.52
C LEU A 77 2.97 -15.84 5.83
N THR A 78 2.74 -15.77 4.52
CA THR A 78 2.09 -16.84 3.74
C THR A 78 3.06 -17.95 3.33
N GLU A 79 4.38 -17.69 3.33
CA GLU A 79 5.41 -18.60 2.84
C GLU A 79 5.35 -20.03 3.43
N PRO A 80 5.15 -20.24 4.75
CA PRO A 80 5.12 -21.57 5.34
C PRO A 80 3.95 -22.46 4.85
N PHE A 81 2.91 -21.87 4.26
CA PHE A 81 1.68 -22.56 3.89
C PHE A 81 1.68 -23.10 2.47
N LYS A 82 2.76 -22.88 1.71
CA LYS A 82 2.95 -23.44 0.36
C LYS A 82 1.74 -23.22 -0.56
N LEU A 83 1.35 -21.97 -0.76
CA LEU A 83 0.14 -21.63 -1.53
C LEU A 83 0.11 -22.21 -2.96
N HIS A 84 1.28 -22.49 -3.56
CA HIS A 84 1.38 -23.23 -4.83
C HIS A 84 0.77 -24.64 -4.81
N GLU A 85 0.76 -25.34 -3.68
CA GLU A 85 0.11 -26.66 -3.55
C GLU A 85 -1.42 -26.53 -3.41
N LEU A 86 -1.91 -25.40 -2.87
CA LEU A 86 -3.34 -25.15 -2.65
C LEU A 86 -4.03 -24.57 -3.90
N GLY A 87 -3.40 -23.59 -4.54
CA GLY A 87 -3.94 -22.87 -5.70
C GLY A 87 -5.08 -21.90 -5.37
N SER A 88 -5.48 -21.10 -6.37
CA SER A 88 -6.53 -20.09 -6.25
C SER A 88 -7.95 -20.67 -6.11
N ASN A 89 -8.17 -21.93 -6.50
CA ASN A 89 -9.48 -22.60 -6.39
C ASN A 89 -9.71 -23.23 -5.01
N ASN A 90 -8.81 -22.98 -4.06
CA ASN A 90 -8.91 -23.48 -2.71
C ASN A 90 -9.23 -22.32 -1.74
N PRO A 91 -10.39 -22.31 -1.08
CA PRO A 91 -10.78 -21.28 -0.11
C PRO A 91 -9.75 -21.09 1.02
N THR A 92 -9.06 -22.16 1.43
CA THR A 92 -8.00 -22.09 2.45
C THR A 92 -6.85 -21.18 2.00
N SER A 93 -6.51 -21.16 0.70
CA SER A 93 -5.46 -20.28 0.17
C SER A 93 -5.82 -18.81 0.36
N TRP A 94 -7.09 -18.44 0.18
CA TRP A 94 -7.59 -17.10 0.41
C TRP A 94 -7.68 -16.75 1.89
N GLN A 95 -8.09 -17.70 2.73
CA GLN A 95 -8.10 -17.54 4.18
C GLN A 95 -6.70 -17.24 4.74
N ILE A 96 -5.67 -17.98 4.31
CA ILE A 96 -4.28 -17.75 4.72
C ILE A 96 -3.82 -16.34 4.33
N LEU A 97 -4.10 -15.92 3.09
CA LEU A 97 -3.80 -14.56 2.63
C LEU A 97 -4.53 -13.49 3.46
N ALA A 98 -5.80 -13.73 3.79
CA ALA A 98 -6.60 -12.81 4.59
C ALA A 98 -6.02 -12.62 6.00
N ASP A 99 -5.66 -13.71 6.68
CA ASP A 99 -5.10 -13.63 8.03
C ASP A 99 -3.68 -13.08 8.05
N ALA A 100 -2.84 -13.43 7.06
CA ALA A 100 -1.54 -12.78 6.86
C ALA A 100 -1.69 -11.26 6.68
N SER A 101 -2.65 -10.83 5.86
CA SER A 101 -2.99 -9.42 5.66
C SER A 101 -3.40 -8.76 6.98
N ARG A 102 -4.33 -9.35 7.75
CA ARG A 102 -4.76 -8.78 9.03
C ARG A 102 -3.61 -8.63 10.03
N LEU A 103 -2.72 -9.62 10.12
CA LEU A 103 -1.55 -9.57 11.00
C LEU A 103 -0.58 -8.45 10.59
N ALA A 104 -0.32 -8.29 9.29
CA ALA A 104 0.53 -7.22 8.77
C ALA A 104 -0.11 -5.82 8.95
N PHE A 105 -1.43 -5.70 8.75
CA PHE A 105 -2.17 -4.46 8.99
C PHE A 105 -2.24 -4.09 10.48
N ALA A 106 -2.25 -5.06 11.38
CA ALA A 106 -2.15 -4.81 12.81
C ALA A 106 -0.79 -4.20 13.19
N ASP A 107 0.31 -4.74 12.65
CA ASP A 107 1.66 -4.16 12.83
C ASP A 107 1.76 -2.77 12.20
N ARG A 108 1.22 -2.60 10.99
CA ARG A 108 1.13 -1.31 10.29
C ARG A 108 0.46 -0.23 11.13
N GLY A 109 -0.66 -0.56 11.76
CA GLY A 109 -1.44 0.36 12.59
C GLY A 109 -0.72 0.86 13.84
N LEU A 110 0.28 0.11 14.31
CA LEU A 110 1.03 0.44 15.51
C LEU A 110 2.40 1.08 15.21
N TYR A 111 3.12 0.58 14.21
CA TYR A 111 4.55 0.85 14.04
C TYR A 111 4.92 1.72 12.85
N MET A 112 4.10 1.81 11.81
CA MET A 112 4.48 2.44 10.54
C MET A 112 3.98 3.89 10.46
N ALA A 113 4.83 4.80 10.01
CA ALA A 113 4.60 6.23 9.73
C ALA A 113 5.97 6.87 9.37
N ASP A 114 6.12 8.20 9.43
CA ASP A 114 7.35 8.90 9.05
C ASP A 114 8.58 8.59 9.92
N SER A 115 9.58 7.91 9.31
CA SER A 115 10.85 7.56 9.96
C SER A 115 11.72 8.75 10.33
N ASP A 116 11.43 9.95 9.82
CA ASP A 116 12.15 11.16 10.22
C ASP A 116 11.75 11.64 11.63
N PHE A 117 10.63 11.14 12.17
CA PHE A 117 10.07 11.56 13.47
C PHE A 117 10.16 10.48 14.53
N PHE A 118 10.27 9.21 14.15
CA PHE A 118 10.41 8.10 15.09
C PHE A 118 11.06 6.89 14.42
N ASN A 119 11.63 6.01 15.23
CA ASN A 119 12.34 4.85 14.75
C ASN A 119 11.37 3.70 14.40
N VAL A 120 11.02 3.55 13.11
CA VAL A 120 10.20 2.45 12.61
C VAL A 120 11.02 1.14 12.69
N PRO A 121 10.50 0.05 13.29
CA PRO A 121 11.20 -1.25 13.39
C PRO A 121 11.25 -2.03 12.07
N VAL A 122 11.69 -1.41 10.97
CA VAL A 122 11.75 -2.03 9.63
C VAL A 122 12.44 -3.40 9.68
N LYS A 123 13.64 -3.48 10.25
CA LYS A 123 14.39 -4.75 10.37
C LYS A 123 13.71 -5.77 11.28
N GLY A 124 13.05 -5.32 12.35
CA GLY A 124 12.35 -6.21 13.28
C GLY A 124 11.04 -6.74 12.69
N LEU A 125 10.34 -5.93 11.90
CA LEU A 125 9.08 -6.28 11.25
C LEU A 125 9.25 -7.28 10.11
N LEU A 126 10.43 -7.32 9.48
CA LEU A 126 10.83 -8.30 8.46
C LEU A 126 11.84 -9.33 8.99
N ASN A 127 12.02 -9.42 10.30
CA ASN A 127 12.92 -10.41 10.88
C ASN A 127 12.33 -11.84 10.71
N PRO A 128 13.10 -12.82 10.17
CA PRO A 128 12.57 -14.16 9.91
C PRO A 128 12.01 -14.87 11.15
N GLU A 129 12.65 -14.74 12.32
CA GLU A 129 12.17 -15.35 13.57
C GLU A 129 10.85 -14.70 14.02
N TYR A 130 10.73 -13.38 13.90
CA TYR A 130 9.49 -12.65 14.17
C TYR A 130 8.37 -13.10 13.23
N ILE A 131 8.62 -13.15 11.93
CA ILE A 131 7.63 -13.60 10.94
C ILE A 131 7.23 -15.06 11.21
N SER A 132 8.18 -15.94 11.50
CA SER A 132 7.90 -17.34 11.83
C SER A 132 7.04 -17.49 13.09
N ALA A 133 7.28 -16.66 14.11
CA ALA A 133 6.43 -16.64 15.30
C ALA A 133 5.01 -16.13 14.99
N ARG A 134 4.89 -15.12 14.11
CA ARG A 134 3.61 -14.53 13.69
C ARG A 134 2.81 -15.47 12.80
N SER A 135 3.43 -16.20 11.88
CA SER A 135 2.73 -17.11 10.96
C SER A 135 2.08 -18.30 11.69
N LYS A 136 2.61 -18.70 12.85
CA LYS A 136 1.98 -19.71 13.74
C LYS A 136 0.62 -19.31 14.29
N LEU A 137 0.24 -18.04 14.17
CA LEU A 137 -1.10 -17.57 14.54
C LEU A 137 -2.14 -17.88 13.46
N ILE A 138 -1.72 -18.23 12.24
CA ILE A 138 -2.60 -18.56 11.14
C ILE A 138 -2.87 -20.07 11.17
N THR A 139 -4.12 -20.44 11.43
CA THR A 139 -4.58 -21.83 11.38
C THR A 139 -5.30 -22.06 10.06
N PRO A 140 -4.86 -22.98 9.19
CA PRO A 140 -5.56 -23.28 7.95
C PRO A 140 -7.01 -23.75 8.21
N ASN A 141 -7.96 -23.20 7.45
CA ASN A 141 -9.41 -23.44 7.54
C ASN A 141 -10.11 -22.82 8.75
N GLU A 142 -9.45 -21.92 9.48
CA GLU A 142 -10.05 -21.22 10.60
C GLU A 142 -9.67 -19.73 10.52
N ALA A 143 -10.66 -18.85 10.61
CA ALA A 143 -10.42 -17.42 10.64
C ALA A 143 -9.69 -17.02 11.92
N LEU A 144 -8.63 -16.22 11.81
CA LEU A 144 -7.98 -15.62 12.97
C LEU A 144 -9.01 -14.81 13.79
N GLN A 145 -9.24 -15.19 15.03
CA GLN A 145 -10.26 -14.50 15.85
C GLN A 145 -9.88 -13.04 16.11
N THR A 146 -8.62 -12.79 16.49
CA THR A 146 -8.10 -11.45 16.77
C THR A 146 -6.75 -11.22 16.11
N ALA A 147 -6.62 -10.13 15.37
CA ALA A 147 -5.36 -9.68 14.80
C ALA A 147 -4.81 -8.49 15.60
N SER A 148 -3.88 -8.78 16.53
CA SER A 148 -3.13 -7.74 17.26
C SER A 148 -1.73 -7.57 16.68
N ALA A 149 -1.17 -6.37 16.84
CA ALA A 149 0.23 -6.11 16.50
C ALA A 149 1.13 -7.03 17.34
N GLY A 150 2.17 -7.58 16.72
CA GLY A 150 3.19 -8.34 17.44
C GLY A 150 4.19 -7.42 18.14
N SER A 151 5.27 -7.99 18.66
CA SER A 151 6.38 -7.25 19.26
C SER A 151 7.67 -7.54 18.47
N PRO A 152 7.93 -6.83 17.36
CA PRO A 152 9.13 -7.04 16.57
C PRO A 152 10.37 -6.72 17.42
N PRO A 153 11.51 -7.41 17.20
CA PRO A 153 12.75 -7.15 17.93
C PRO A 153 13.19 -5.68 17.83
N MET A 154 13.04 -4.92 18.91
CA MET A 154 13.50 -3.53 19.04
C MET A 154 13.51 -3.08 20.51
N LYS A 155 14.47 -2.21 20.89
CA LYS A 155 14.57 -1.63 22.24
C LYS A 155 13.40 -0.72 22.67
N THR A 156 12.58 -0.20 21.75
CA THR A 156 11.62 0.91 22.02
C THR A 156 10.18 0.67 21.56
N ALA A 157 9.85 -0.51 21.02
CA ALA A 157 8.54 -0.77 20.38
C ALA A 157 7.33 -0.71 21.34
N ALA A 158 7.53 -0.84 22.66
CA ALA A 158 6.45 -1.03 23.64
C ALA A 158 5.62 0.23 23.98
N GLN A 159 5.98 1.41 23.47
CA GLN A 159 5.43 2.70 23.92
C GLN A 159 4.41 3.35 22.98
N LEU A 160 3.99 2.68 21.91
CA LEU A 160 3.07 3.25 20.93
C LEU A 160 1.62 2.77 21.16
N ALA A 161 0.66 3.56 20.67
CA ALA A 161 -0.74 3.18 20.54
C ALA A 161 -1.18 3.09 19.08
N GLN A 162 -2.23 2.30 18.84
CA GLN A 162 -2.81 2.11 17.51
C GLN A 162 -3.41 3.41 16.97
N ASP A 163 -3.21 3.64 15.67
CA ASP A 163 -3.70 4.83 15.00
C ASP A 163 -5.20 4.78 14.64
N ARG A 164 -5.77 5.95 14.34
CA ARG A 164 -7.12 6.11 13.80
C ARG A 164 -7.10 7.12 12.64
N ALA A 165 -6.72 6.65 11.46
CA ALA A 165 -6.78 7.41 10.22
C ALA A 165 -8.07 7.08 9.43
N ILE A 166 -8.51 8.00 8.58
CA ILE A 166 -9.59 7.77 7.61
C ILE A 166 -8.91 7.66 6.25
N GLU A 167 -8.84 6.46 5.69
CA GLU A 167 -8.15 6.21 4.43
C GLU A 167 -9.18 6.02 3.31
N LEU A 168 -9.19 6.93 2.33
CA LEU A 168 -10.10 6.89 1.18
C LEU A 168 -9.37 6.47 -0.11
N PRO A 169 -10.06 5.83 -1.06
CA PRO A 169 -9.42 5.38 -2.29
C PRO A 169 -9.45 6.45 -3.40
N SER A 170 -8.32 7.08 -3.68
CA SER A 170 -8.08 7.84 -4.93
C SER A 170 -6.61 7.92 -5.22
N THR A 171 -6.18 7.32 -6.34
CA THR A 171 -4.77 7.18 -6.67
C THR A 171 -4.66 6.83 -8.15
N SER A 172 -3.52 7.10 -8.77
CA SER A 172 -3.14 6.58 -10.08
C SER A 172 -1.81 5.84 -9.97
N HIS A 173 -1.64 4.80 -10.78
CA HIS A 173 -0.42 4.00 -10.83
C HIS A 173 -0.05 3.69 -12.27
N PHE A 174 1.23 3.72 -12.59
CA PHE A 174 1.76 3.28 -13.88
C PHE A 174 3.18 2.73 -13.73
N ASN A 175 3.58 1.88 -14.69
CA ASN A 175 4.94 1.36 -14.81
C ASN A 175 5.50 1.71 -16.18
N ILE A 176 6.81 1.92 -16.25
CA ILE A 176 7.56 2.13 -17.50
C ILE A 176 8.81 1.28 -17.45
N VAL A 177 9.10 0.58 -18.55
CA VAL A 177 10.40 -0.05 -18.80
C VAL A 177 10.90 0.49 -20.14
N ASP A 178 12.12 1.00 -20.17
CA ASP A 178 12.73 1.52 -21.39
C ASP A 178 13.74 0.56 -22.02
N SER A 179 14.20 0.90 -23.23
CA SER A 179 15.16 0.09 -23.99
C SER A 179 16.58 0.06 -23.39
N GLN A 180 16.86 0.89 -22.39
CA GLN A 180 18.13 0.88 -21.65
C GLN A 180 18.04 0.02 -20.38
N GLY A 181 16.88 -0.58 -20.11
CA GLY A 181 16.63 -1.39 -18.92
C GLY A 181 16.28 -0.56 -17.68
N ASN A 182 15.97 0.73 -17.82
CA ASN A 182 15.46 1.51 -16.70
C ASN A 182 14.02 1.09 -16.41
N VAL A 183 13.70 0.94 -15.12
CA VAL A 183 12.39 0.52 -14.64
C VAL A 183 11.85 1.59 -13.69
N ILE A 184 10.63 2.05 -13.96
CA ILE A 184 9.88 2.94 -13.09
C ILE A 184 8.59 2.25 -12.68
N SER A 185 8.35 2.20 -11.37
CA SER A 185 7.03 1.92 -10.79
C SER A 185 6.60 3.15 -10.00
N MET A 186 5.56 3.84 -10.47
CA MET A 186 5.15 5.13 -9.91
C MET A 186 3.68 5.12 -9.49
N THR A 187 3.44 5.54 -8.26
CA THR A 187 2.11 5.76 -7.71
C THR A 187 1.99 7.22 -7.28
N SER A 188 0.93 7.89 -7.72
CA SER A 188 0.66 9.31 -7.43
C SER A 188 -0.77 9.51 -6.94
N SER A 189 -0.98 10.46 -6.04
CA SER A 189 -2.23 10.63 -5.29
C SER A 189 -2.51 12.09 -4.93
N ILE A 190 -3.79 12.38 -4.68
CA ILE A 190 -4.28 13.58 -3.97
C ILE A 190 -5.16 13.19 -2.76
N GLU A 191 -4.94 11.97 -2.23
CA GLU A 191 -5.68 11.22 -1.20
C GLU A 191 -7.09 10.76 -1.61
N ASN A 192 -8.01 11.71 -1.81
CA ASN A 192 -9.40 11.42 -2.14
C ASN A 192 -9.74 11.77 -3.59
N VAL A 193 -10.89 11.32 -4.07
CA VAL A 193 -11.43 11.76 -5.36
C VAL A 193 -11.67 13.27 -5.27
N PHE A 194 -11.01 14.02 -6.15
CA PHE A 194 -10.93 15.49 -6.12
C PHE A 194 -10.22 16.10 -4.89
N GLY A 195 -9.52 15.29 -4.09
CA GLY A 195 -8.75 15.74 -2.94
C GLY A 195 -9.56 16.56 -1.93
N SER A 196 -9.03 17.71 -1.55
CA SER A 196 -9.70 18.69 -0.67
C SER A 196 -10.87 19.42 -1.34
N ARG A 197 -11.05 19.26 -2.66
CA ARG A 197 -12.00 20.01 -3.51
C ARG A 197 -11.72 21.51 -3.61
N LEU A 198 -10.59 21.97 -3.07
CA LEU A 198 -10.05 23.29 -3.35
C LEU A 198 -9.30 23.26 -4.68
N MET A 199 -9.44 24.33 -5.45
CA MET A 199 -8.72 24.51 -6.71
C MET A 199 -7.82 25.73 -6.61
N ALA A 200 -6.58 25.61 -7.08
CA ALA A 200 -5.65 26.72 -7.18
C ALA A 200 -4.90 26.63 -8.50
N ALA A 201 -4.70 27.76 -9.16
CA ALA A 201 -3.92 27.85 -10.40
C ALA A 201 -4.31 26.79 -11.47
N GLY A 202 -5.60 26.42 -11.54
CA GLY A 202 -6.14 25.46 -12.52
C GLY A 202 -6.03 23.97 -12.16
N PHE A 203 -5.62 23.62 -10.93
CA PHE A 203 -5.55 22.23 -10.46
C PHE A 203 -6.11 22.05 -9.05
N LEU A 204 -6.47 20.81 -8.72
CA LEU A 204 -7.02 20.44 -7.42
C LEU A 204 -5.93 20.27 -6.37
N LEU A 205 -6.24 20.64 -5.13
CA LEU A 205 -5.35 20.42 -3.98
C LEU A 205 -5.71 19.12 -3.26
N ASN A 206 -4.70 18.38 -2.81
CA ASN A 206 -4.88 17.16 -2.03
C ASN A 206 -5.48 17.42 -0.65
N ASN A 207 -5.92 16.36 0.02
CA ASN A 207 -6.25 16.35 1.44
C ASN A 207 -5.38 15.34 2.22
N GLU A 208 -4.15 15.08 1.77
CA GLU A 208 -3.28 13.97 2.23
C GLU A 208 -3.03 13.97 3.75
N LEU A 209 -3.13 15.13 4.43
CA LEU A 209 -2.99 15.19 5.88
C LEU A 209 -4.07 14.39 6.65
N THR A 210 -5.15 13.96 5.99
CA THR A 210 -6.16 13.06 6.60
C THR A 210 -5.65 11.64 6.83
N ASP A 211 -4.54 11.25 6.20
CA ASP A 211 -3.85 9.98 6.47
C ASP A 211 -3.15 9.99 7.84
N PHE A 212 -3.02 11.14 8.52
CA PHE A 212 -2.63 11.14 9.92
C PHE A 212 -3.74 10.56 10.82
N SER A 213 -3.31 10.05 11.97
CA SER A 213 -4.24 9.70 13.04
C SER A 213 -4.95 10.95 13.56
N PHE A 214 -6.28 10.87 13.65
CA PHE A 214 -7.12 11.88 14.31
C PHE A 214 -6.99 11.86 15.84
N VAL A 215 -6.21 10.92 16.38
CA VAL A 215 -5.92 10.80 17.81
C VAL A 215 -4.39 10.84 17.99
N ALA A 216 -3.91 11.78 18.81
CA ALA A 216 -2.47 11.96 19.05
C ALA A 216 -1.91 11.05 20.16
N ASN A 217 -2.73 10.74 21.16
CA ASN A 217 -2.40 9.88 22.30
C ASN A 217 -3.61 9.01 22.65
N ARG A 218 -3.36 7.75 23.02
CA ARG A 218 -4.38 6.81 23.49
C ARG A 218 -3.80 6.00 24.64
N ASP A 219 -4.56 5.87 25.72
CA ASP A 219 -4.16 5.13 26.93
C ASP A 219 -2.78 5.57 27.48
N GLY A 220 -2.50 6.88 27.42
CA GLY A 220 -1.24 7.48 27.87
C GLY A 220 -0.08 7.30 26.90
N LYS A 221 -0.25 6.58 25.78
CA LYS A 221 0.79 6.31 24.79
C LYS A 221 0.61 7.16 23.53
N PRO A 222 1.69 7.74 22.97
CA PRO A 222 1.61 8.46 21.70
C PRO A 222 1.30 7.52 20.53
N VAL A 223 0.56 8.03 19.55
CA VAL A 223 0.36 7.35 18.26
C VAL A 223 1.53 7.68 17.33
N ALA A 224 2.09 6.68 16.66
CA ALA A 224 3.21 6.85 15.74
C ALA A 224 2.85 7.77 14.58
N ASN A 225 1.66 7.60 14.00
CA ASN A 225 1.13 8.37 12.88
C ASN A 225 0.32 9.62 13.31
N ARG A 226 0.56 10.21 14.47
CA ARG A 226 -0.08 11.49 14.86
C ARG A 226 0.42 12.67 14.00
N VAL A 227 -0.40 13.71 13.90
CA VAL A 227 -0.03 15.00 13.28
C VAL A 227 1.15 15.62 14.04
N GLU A 228 2.17 16.08 13.31
CA GLU A 228 3.31 16.86 13.80
C GLU A 228 3.75 17.82 12.69
N ASP A 229 4.37 18.94 13.05
CA ASP A 229 4.89 19.91 12.09
C ASP A 229 5.97 19.29 11.20
N ASN A 230 5.94 19.57 9.89
CA ASN A 230 6.87 19.03 8.87
C ASN A 230 6.87 17.50 8.67
N LYS A 231 6.01 16.77 9.40
CA LYS A 231 5.88 15.33 9.27
C LYS A 231 5.04 14.94 8.07
N ARG A 232 5.34 13.79 7.48
CA ARG A 232 4.53 13.20 6.41
C ARG A 232 3.52 12.21 7.00
N PRO A 233 2.26 12.24 6.54
CA PRO A 233 1.29 11.24 6.94
C PRO A 233 1.66 9.86 6.36
N ARG A 234 1.24 8.78 7.04
CA ARG A 234 1.50 7.41 6.61
C ARG A 234 0.67 7.07 5.37
N SER A 235 1.33 6.96 4.22
CA SER A 235 0.68 6.48 2.99
C SER A 235 0.56 4.95 2.94
N SER A 236 -0.34 4.46 2.09
CA SER A 236 -0.50 3.05 1.73
C SER A 236 -0.01 2.70 0.32
N MET A 237 0.51 3.68 -0.43
CA MET A 237 1.01 3.45 -1.78
C MET A 237 2.13 2.39 -1.76
N ALA A 238 1.98 1.37 -2.60
CA ALA A 238 2.95 0.30 -2.80
C ALA A 238 3.35 0.17 -4.28
N PRO A 239 4.07 1.15 -4.85
CA PRO A 239 4.82 0.91 -6.07
C PRO A 239 5.91 -0.12 -5.75
N THR A 240 5.97 -1.20 -6.53
CA THR A 240 6.76 -2.38 -6.21
C THR A 240 7.55 -2.84 -7.43
N ILE A 241 8.83 -3.12 -7.20
CA ILE A 241 9.71 -3.81 -8.14
C ILE A 241 10.14 -5.11 -7.47
N VAL A 242 9.78 -6.23 -8.06
CA VAL A 242 10.26 -7.55 -7.70
C VAL A 242 11.57 -7.79 -8.43
N MET A 243 12.59 -8.20 -7.69
CA MET A 243 13.91 -8.54 -8.22
C MET A 243 14.11 -10.06 -8.19
N GLN A 244 14.80 -10.61 -9.18
CA GLN A 244 15.28 -11.98 -9.22
C GLN A 244 16.76 -11.94 -9.59
N ASP A 245 17.64 -12.55 -8.80
CA ASP A 245 19.09 -12.55 -9.02
C ASP A 245 19.67 -11.13 -9.26
N ASN A 246 19.23 -10.16 -8.45
CA ASN A 246 19.56 -8.72 -8.56
C ASN A 246 19.14 -8.03 -9.88
N LYS A 247 18.25 -8.64 -10.67
CA LYS A 247 17.67 -8.03 -11.88
C LYS A 247 16.18 -7.78 -11.69
N PRO A 248 15.62 -6.68 -12.24
CA PRO A 248 14.18 -6.45 -12.23
C PRO A 248 13.45 -7.59 -12.94
N TYR A 249 12.49 -8.20 -12.25
CA TYR A 249 11.65 -9.29 -12.75
C TYR A 249 10.23 -8.81 -13.06
N LEU A 250 9.68 -7.96 -12.19
CA LEU A 250 8.31 -7.46 -12.31
C LEU A 250 8.21 -6.06 -11.70
N ALA A 251 7.67 -5.10 -12.44
CA ALA A 251 7.19 -3.84 -11.89
C ALA A 251 5.66 -3.93 -11.75
N ILE A 252 5.12 -3.63 -10.56
CA ILE A 252 3.69 -3.76 -10.27
C ILE A 252 3.26 -2.73 -9.22
N GLY A 253 2.01 -2.29 -9.31
CA GLY A 253 1.37 -1.46 -8.29
C GLY A 253 -0.08 -1.19 -8.64
N SER A 254 -0.81 -0.59 -7.71
CA SER A 254 -2.24 -0.31 -7.85
C SER A 254 -2.59 1.03 -7.22
N PRO A 255 -3.68 1.68 -7.66
CA PRO A 255 -4.42 2.63 -6.85
C PRO A 255 -5.37 1.93 -5.86
N GLY A 256 -5.97 2.69 -4.93
CA GLY A 256 -7.05 2.18 -4.05
C GLY A 256 -6.85 2.36 -2.54
N GLY A 257 -6.19 3.42 -2.09
CA GLY A 257 -5.97 3.68 -0.65
C GLY A 257 -5.22 2.52 0.02
N SER A 258 -5.63 2.09 1.22
CA SER A 258 -4.99 0.93 1.86
C SER A 258 -5.33 -0.42 1.26
N ARG A 259 -6.26 -0.52 0.30
CA ARG A 259 -6.47 -1.76 -0.46
C ARG A 259 -5.32 -2.06 -1.43
N ILE A 260 -4.52 -1.05 -1.80
CA ILE A 260 -3.35 -1.18 -2.68
C ILE A 260 -2.47 -2.34 -2.26
N ILE A 261 -2.16 -2.42 -0.96
CA ILE A 261 -1.22 -3.41 -0.40
C ILE A 261 -1.74 -4.83 -0.66
N GLY A 262 -3.04 -5.07 -0.41
CA GLY A 262 -3.67 -6.36 -0.63
C GLY A 262 -3.77 -6.72 -2.12
N TYR A 263 -4.11 -5.76 -2.99
CA TYR A 263 -4.15 -5.99 -4.44
C TYR A 263 -2.79 -6.41 -5.00
N VAL A 264 -1.72 -5.73 -4.58
CA VAL A 264 -0.35 -6.06 -5.02
C VAL A 264 0.08 -7.41 -4.44
N ALA A 265 -0.14 -7.67 -3.15
CA ALA A 265 0.21 -8.93 -2.50
C ALA A 265 -0.48 -10.12 -3.18
N GLN A 266 -1.80 -10.04 -3.39
CA GLN A 266 -2.59 -11.07 -4.04
C GLN A 266 -2.09 -11.34 -5.46
N SER A 267 -1.77 -10.31 -6.24
CA SER A 267 -1.32 -10.47 -7.63
C SER A 267 0.08 -11.07 -7.71
N ILE A 268 0.98 -10.72 -6.78
CA ILE A 268 2.29 -11.35 -6.65
C ILE A 268 2.15 -12.83 -6.29
N ILE A 269 1.29 -13.19 -5.34
CA ILE A 269 0.99 -14.59 -4.98
C ILE A 269 0.38 -15.34 -6.17
N ALA A 270 -0.57 -14.74 -6.88
CA ALA A 270 -1.20 -15.37 -8.04
C ALA A 270 -0.20 -15.70 -9.14
N HIS A 271 0.73 -14.78 -9.40
CA HIS A 271 1.78 -14.99 -10.39
C HIS A 271 2.85 -15.99 -9.91
N ILE A 272 3.37 -15.84 -8.69
CA ILE A 272 4.53 -16.60 -8.19
C ILE A 272 4.14 -17.96 -7.63
N ASP A 273 3.08 -18.04 -6.83
CA ASP A 273 2.65 -19.29 -6.19
C ASP A 273 1.61 -20.03 -7.02
N TRP A 274 0.60 -19.35 -7.55
CA TRP A 274 -0.44 -20.03 -8.35
C TRP A 274 -0.02 -20.23 -9.81
N GLY A 275 1.16 -19.75 -10.21
CA GLY A 275 1.76 -20.02 -11.52
C GLY A 275 1.02 -19.37 -12.70
N MET A 276 0.23 -18.34 -12.43
CA MET A 276 -0.54 -17.62 -13.46
C MET A 276 0.37 -16.70 -14.28
N ASP A 277 0.05 -16.49 -15.55
CA ASP A 277 0.68 -15.37 -16.27
C ASP A 277 0.27 -14.02 -15.64
N ILE A 278 1.01 -12.95 -15.96
CA ILE A 278 0.83 -11.68 -15.25
C ILE A 278 -0.53 -11.02 -15.52
N GLN A 279 -1.13 -11.22 -16.70
CA GLN A 279 -2.47 -10.71 -16.99
C GLN A 279 -3.52 -11.54 -16.23
N GLN A 280 -3.42 -12.87 -16.25
CA GLN A 280 -4.29 -13.75 -15.45
C GLN A 280 -4.25 -13.43 -13.96
N ALA A 281 -3.06 -13.12 -13.42
CA ALA A 281 -2.89 -12.70 -12.02
C ALA A 281 -3.59 -11.36 -11.72
N ILE A 282 -3.59 -10.42 -12.67
CA ILE A 282 -4.32 -9.15 -12.59
C ILE A 282 -5.83 -9.32 -12.79
N ASP A 283 -6.25 -10.30 -13.56
CA ASP A 283 -7.67 -10.54 -13.82
C ASP A 283 -8.35 -11.27 -12.64
N GLN A 284 -7.58 -11.92 -11.76
CA GLN A 284 -8.11 -12.65 -10.62
C GLN A 284 -9.11 -11.81 -9.80
N PRO A 285 -10.22 -12.43 -9.34
CA PRO A 285 -11.13 -11.81 -8.39
C PRO A 285 -10.41 -11.28 -7.16
N ARG A 286 -10.92 -10.20 -6.56
CA ARG A 286 -10.28 -9.56 -5.39
C ARG A 286 -10.89 -10.02 -4.07
N MET A 287 -10.02 -10.28 -3.09
CA MET A 287 -10.36 -10.39 -1.68
C MET A 287 -9.41 -9.53 -0.86
N ILE A 288 -9.96 -8.72 0.03
CA ILE A 288 -9.18 -7.83 0.90
C ILE A 288 -9.65 -7.98 2.33
N ASN A 289 -8.73 -8.26 3.24
CA ASN A 289 -8.99 -8.18 4.67
C ASN A 289 -7.92 -7.35 5.39
N ARG A 290 -8.34 -6.26 6.05
CA ARG A 290 -7.45 -5.31 6.75
C ARG A 290 -7.73 -5.29 8.25
N PHE A 291 -8.91 -4.80 8.63
CA PHE A 291 -9.27 -4.50 10.03
C PHE A 291 -10.61 -5.11 10.46
N GLY A 292 -10.95 -6.32 9.98
CA GLY A 292 -12.17 -7.01 10.38
C GLY A 292 -12.84 -7.76 9.23
N THR A 293 -13.91 -7.19 8.69
CA THR A 293 -14.70 -7.77 7.60
C THR A 293 -13.84 -8.04 6.37
N MET A 294 -14.00 -9.24 5.82
CA MET A 294 -13.40 -9.65 4.56
C MET A 294 -14.22 -9.07 3.41
N ASP A 295 -13.64 -8.15 2.64
CA ASP A 295 -14.25 -7.66 1.40
C ASP A 295 -14.00 -8.70 0.29
N VAL A 296 -15.04 -9.15 -0.39
CA VAL A 296 -14.97 -10.06 -1.55
C VAL A 296 -15.61 -9.40 -2.76
N GLU A 297 -14.96 -9.50 -3.92
CA GLU A 297 -15.45 -8.89 -5.15
C GLU A 297 -16.75 -9.53 -5.66
N ILE A 298 -17.79 -8.71 -5.88
CA ILE A 298 -19.08 -9.18 -6.43
C ILE A 298 -18.95 -9.66 -7.87
N ASN A 299 -19.91 -10.47 -8.32
CA ASN A 299 -20.00 -10.96 -9.70
C ASN A 299 -18.76 -11.76 -10.16
N THR A 300 -18.08 -12.43 -9.24
CA THR A 300 -16.92 -13.28 -9.50
C THR A 300 -17.10 -14.67 -8.88
N PRO A 301 -16.41 -15.71 -9.38
CA PRO A 301 -16.41 -17.03 -8.75
C PRO A 301 -15.96 -17.02 -7.28
N LEU A 302 -15.12 -16.05 -6.88
CA LEU A 302 -14.68 -15.92 -5.48
C LEU A 302 -15.82 -15.53 -4.54
N ALA A 303 -16.85 -14.84 -5.04
CA ALA A 303 -18.04 -14.52 -4.27
C ALA A 303 -18.85 -15.78 -3.86
N ASP A 304 -18.68 -16.90 -4.56
CA ASP A 304 -19.33 -18.17 -4.24
C ASP A 304 -18.70 -18.83 -3.00
N TYR A 305 -17.47 -18.45 -2.63
CA TYR A 305 -16.80 -18.92 -1.40
C TYR A 305 -17.25 -18.17 -0.14
N ALA A 306 -18.13 -17.17 -0.23
CA ALA A 306 -18.55 -16.37 0.92
C ALA A 306 -19.08 -17.23 2.09
N GLN A 307 -19.95 -18.22 1.81
CA GLN A 307 -20.47 -19.12 2.85
C GLN A 307 -19.38 -19.99 3.48
N GLN A 308 -18.35 -20.36 2.71
CA GLN A 308 -17.21 -21.11 3.23
C GLN A 308 -16.34 -20.24 4.13
N PHE A 309 -16.11 -18.98 3.76
CA PHE A 309 -15.41 -18.02 4.62
C PHE A 309 -16.20 -17.72 5.90
N GLU A 310 -17.52 -17.58 5.81
CA GLU A 310 -18.38 -17.44 6.99
C GLU A 310 -18.31 -18.67 7.90
N ALA A 311 -18.31 -19.88 7.34
CA ALA A 311 -18.13 -21.12 8.09
C ALA A 311 -16.75 -21.23 8.77
N MET A 312 -15.71 -20.60 8.19
CA MET A 312 -14.39 -20.47 8.83
C MET A 312 -14.38 -19.42 9.95
N GLY A 313 -15.41 -18.56 10.07
CA GLY A 313 -15.55 -17.55 11.11
C GLY A 313 -15.37 -16.10 10.65
N TYR A 314 -15.29 -15.83 9.34
CA TYR A 314 -15.22 -14.46 8.83
C TYR A 314 -16.60 -13.79 8.78
N SER A 315 -16.63 -12.49 9.07
CA SER A 315 -17.67 -11.63 8.51
C SER A 315 -17.27 -11.27 7.08
N VAL A 316 -18.13 -11.56 6.11
CA VAL A 316 -17.88 -11.29 4.69
C VAL A 316 -18.76 -10.14 4.22
N ASP A 317 -18.19 -9.21 3.46
CA ASP A 317 -18.95 -8.22 2.71
C ASP A 317 -18.64 -8.32 1.22
N LYS A 318 -19.70 -8.52 0.43
CA LYS A 318 -19.59 -8.60 -1.02
C LYS A 318 -19.75 -7.19 -1.59
N ARG A 319 -18.72 -6.69 -2.26
CA ARG A 319 -18.73 -5.33 -2.83
C ARG A 319 -17.89 -5.21 -4.10
N ASP A 320 -18.03 -4.08 -4.77
CA ASP A 320 -17.10 -3.72 -5.83
C ASP A 320 -15.70 -3.46 -5.26
N LEU A 321 -14.70 -4.05 -5.91
CA LEU A 321 -13.29 -3.89 -5.58
C LEU A 321 -12.54 -3.41 -6.81
N ASN A 322 -12.66 -2.11 -7.07
CA ASN A 322 -12.07 -1.42 -8.21
C ASN A 322 -10.56 -1.18 -8.04
N SER A 323 -9.76 -2.25 -8.10
CA SER A 323 -8.32 -2.13 -8.30
C SER A 323 -8.00 -1.39 -9.60
N GLY A 324 -6.72 -1.15 -9.87
CA GLY A 324 -6.25 -0.51 -11.09
C GLY A 324 -4.81 -0.91 -11.34
N LEU A 325 -4.55 -2.20 -11.17
CA LEU A 325 -3.21 -2.76 -11.26
C LEU A 325 -2.65 -2.51 -12.65
N HIS A 326 -1.41 -2.07 -12.69
CA HIS A 326 -0.58 -2.18 -13.87
C HIS A 326 0.63 -3.00 -13.52
N ALA A 327 1.09 -3.81 -14.46
CA ALA A 327 2.32 -4.57 -14.33
C ALA A 327 3.10 -4.62 -15.64
N ILE A 328 4.42 -4.73 -15.51
CA ILE A 328 5.32 -5.11 -16.60
C ILE A 328 6.23 -6.21 -16.06
N ARG A 329 6.07 -7.44 -16.57
CA ARG A 329 7.01 -8.54 -16.33
C ARG A 329 8.12 -8.47 -17.36
N ILE A 330 9.35 -8.63 -16.88
CA ILE A 330 10.57 -8.49 -17.66
C ILE A 330 11.16 -9.88 -17.84
N THR A 331 11.28 -10.33 -19.08
CA THR A 331 11.81 -11.66 -19.43
C THR A 331 12.93 -11.53 -20.44
N ASP A 332 13.72 -12.59 -20.60
CA ASP A 332 14.75 -12.65 -21.65
C ASP A 332 14.15 -12.59 -23.07
N ALA A 333 12.88 -12.96 -23.23
CA ALA A 333 12.16 -12.93 -24.50
C ALA A 333 11.50 -11.57 -24.81
N GLY A 334 11.45 -10.66 -23.84
CA GLY A 334 10.80 -9.35 -23.96
C GLY A 334 9.98 -8.94 -22.75
N LEU A 335 9.13 -7.93 -22.94
CA LEU A 335 8.27 -7.35 -21.91
C LEU A 335 6.83 -7.86 -22.04
N GLU A 336 6.26 -8.28 -20.92
CA GLU A 336 4.85 -8.66 -20.80
C GLU A 336 4.12 -7.58 -20.00
N GLY A 337 3.35 -6.73 -20.68
CA GLY A 337 2.55 -5.68 -20.05
C GLY A 337 1.16 -6.19 -19.70
N ALA A 338 0.65 -5.82 -18.52
CA ALA A 338 -0.69 -6.15 -18.07
C ALA A 338 -1.38 -4.95 -17.41
N ALA A 339 -2.68 -4.83 -17.66
CA ALA A 339 -3.53 -3.75 -17.16
C ALA A 339 -4.84 -4.31 -16.61
N ASP A 340 -5.30 -3.77 -15.50
CA ASP A 340 -6.51 -4.22 -14.82
C ASP A 340 -7.78 -3.82 -15.57
N PRO A 341 -8.64 -4.78 -15.97
CA PRO A 341 -9.82 -4.49 -16.77
C PRO A 341 -10.91 -3.73 -16.02
N ARG A 342 -10.77 -3.54 -14.69
CA ARG A 342 -11.71 -2.80 -13.85
C ARG A 342 -11.65 -1.28 -14.06
N ARG A 343 -10.65 -0.79 -14.82
CA ARG A 343 -10.47 0.62 -15.20
C ARG A 343 -10.06 0.73 -16.66
N GLU A 344 -9.98 1.94 -17.19
CA GLU A 344 -9.63 2.25 -18.57
C GLU A 344 -8.12 2.14 -18.87
N GLY A 345 -7.35 1.46 -18.00
CA GLY A 345 -5.91 1.28 -18.14
C GLY A 345 -5.52 0.45 -19.36
N VAL A 346 -4.33 0.69 -19.91
CA VAL A 346 -3.82 -0.06 -21.08
C VAL A 346 -2.34 -0.37 -20.91
N ALA A 347 -1.91 -1.49 -21.47
CA ALA A 347 -0.50 -1.84 -21.64
C ALA A 347 -0.08 -1.66 -23.10
N ILE A 348 0.97 -0.87 -23.35
CA ILE A 348 1.45 -0.55 -24.70
C ILE A 348 2.98 -0.72 -24.71
N GLY A 349 3.49 -1.51 -25.65
CA GLY A 349 4.92 -1.76 -25.84
C GLY A 349 5.23 -2.25 -27.25
N LYS A 350 6.51 -2.27 -27.61
CA LYS A 350 7.01 -2.80 -28.89
C LYS A 350 8.29 -3.58 -28.68
#